data_AF-A0A9X3EMU7-F1
#
_entry.id   AF-A0A9X3EMU7-F1
#
_cell.length_a   1.000
_cell.length_b   1.000
_cell.length_c   1.000
_cell.angle_alpha   90.00
_cell.angle_beta   90.00
_cell.angle_gamma   90.00
#
_symmetry.space_group_name_H-M   'P 1'
#
loop_
_entity.id
_entity.type
_entity.pdbx_description
1 polymer ?
#
loop_
_entity_poly.entity_id
_entity_poly.type
_entity_poly.pdbx_seq_one_letter_code
_entity_poly.pdbx_strand_id
1 'polypeptide(L)'
;MPPVQPIDGPLAERVVSVLTPLLGPHTAKRALAMICKRAGKDAAELGLDDLEVAQTTLRPMLRTLIGNEVTVRVLADLGAEEAS
;
A
#
# COMPACT_ATOMS: atom_id res chain seq x y z
N MET A 1 -10.62 0.44 23.04
CA MET A 1 -9.94 0.86 21.80
C MET A 1 -8.58 0.18 21.78
N PRO A 2 -8.21 -0.60 20.75
CA PRO A 2 -6.83 -1.02 20.60
C PRO A 2 -5.95 0.21 20.28
N PRO A 3 -4.67 0.20 20.70
CA PRO A 3 -3.76 1.32 20.46
C PRO A 3 -3.48 1.44 18.95
N VAL A 4 -3.74 2.63 18.40
CA VAL A 4 -3.23 3.03 17.09
C VAL A 4 -1.73 3.27 17.24
N GLN A 5 -0.93 2.27 16.85
CA GLN A 5 0.52 2.33 16.91
C GLN A 5 1.06 3.36 15.89
N PRO A 6 2.22 3.99 16.17
CA PRO A 6 2.84 4.96 15.25
C PRO A 6 3.09 4.33 13.87
N ILE A 7 2.82 5.09 12.81
CA ILE A 7 2.93 4.64 11.40
C ILE A 7 4.41 4.73 10.96
N ASP A 8 5.30 4.11 11.73
CA ASP A 8 6.71 3.90 11.38
C ASP A 8 6.95 2.42 11.07
N GLY A 9 6.07 1.85 10.24
CA GLY A 9 6.17 0.48 9.75
C GLY A 9 6.75 0.43 8.33
N PRO A 10 7.46 -0.65 7.95
CA PRO A 10 7.92 -0.87 6.58
C PRO A 10 6.75 -0.71 5.61
N LEU A 11 6.99 -0.17 4.40
CA LEU A 11 5.98 0.15 3.37
C LEU A 11 4.93 -0.97 3.19
N ALA A 12 5.36 -2.22 3.37
CA ALA A 12 4.51 -3.40 3.39
C ALA A 12 3.32 -3.34 4.35
N GLU A 13 3.54 -2.94 5.61
CA GLU A 13 2.50 -2.85 6.62
C GLU A 13 1.50 -1.75 6.28
N ARG A 14 2.00 -0.60 5.81
CA ARG A 14 1.16 0.52 5.36
C ARG A 14 0.25 0.11 4.21
N VAL A 15 0.81 -0.56 3.18
CA VAL A 15 0.04 -1.09 2.05
C VAL A 15 -1.06 -2.02 2.53
N VAL A 16 -0.75 -2.97 3.41
CA VAL A 16 -1.76 -3.92 3.90
C VAL A 16 -2.83 -3.21 4.75
N SER A 17 -2.43 -2.29 5.63
CA SER A 17 -3.33 -1.53 6.49
C SER A 17 -4.31 -0.68 5.68
N VAL A 18 -3.84 0.06 4.68
CA VAL A 18 -4.68 0.91 3.83
C VAL A 18 -5.60 0.08 2.93
N LEU A 19 -5.11 -1.03 2.37
CA LEU A 19 -5.88 -1.83 1.42
C LEU A 19 -6.88 -2.79 2.08
N THR A 20 -6.63 -3.25 3.31
CA THR A 20 -7.50 -4.21 4.01
C THR A 20 -8.95 -3.73 4.17
N PRO A 21 -9.24 -2.50 4.65
CA PRO A 21 -10.62 -2.02 4.78
C PRO A 21 -11.32 -1.80 3.42
N LEU A 22 -10.55 -1.66 2.33
CA LEU A 22 -11.09 -1.38 0.99
C LEU A 22 -11.34 -2.65 0.17
N LEU A 23 -10.43 -3.62 0.24
CA LEU A 23 -10.40 -4.81 -0.62
C LEU A 23 -10.45 -6.13 0.14
N GLY A 24 -10.37 -6.08 1.47
CA GLY A 24 -10.20 -7.24 2.34
C GLY A 24 -8.74 -7.69 2.49
N PRO A 25 -8.44 -8.44 3.57
CA PRO A 25 -7.08 -8.81 3.95
C PRO A 25 -6.38 -9.72 2.94
N HIS A 26 -7.14 -10.57 2.24
CA HIS A 26 -6.58 -11.46 1.22
C HIS A 26 -6.05 -10.66 0.01
N THR A 27 -6.84 -9.71 -0.48
CA THR A 27 -6.48 -8.87 -1.63
C THR A 27 -5.32 -7.94 -1.28
N ALA A 28 -5.32 -7.37 -0.07
CA ALA A 28 -4.23 -6.54 0.43
C ALA A 28 -2.89 -7.29 0.45
N LYS A 29 -2.87 -8.52 0.98
CA LYS A 29 -1.67 -9.38 0.96
C LYS A 29 -1.20 -9.73 -0.46
N ARG A 30 -2.14 -10.00 -1.38
CA ARG A 30 -1.79 -10.24 -2.79
C ARG A 30 -1.17 -9.01 -3.45
N ALA A 31 -1.73 -7.84 -3.18
CA ALA A 31 -1.24 -6.58 -3.70
C ALA A 31 0.20 -6.33 -3.21
N LEU A 32 0.46 -6.57 -1.92
CA LEU A 32 1.81 -6.53 -1.36
C LEU A 32 2.76 -7.52 -2.06
N ALA A 33 2.37 -8.77 -2.25
CA ALA A 33 3.20 -9.76 -2.92
C ALA A 33 3.57 -9.36 -4.37
N MET A 34 2.66 -8.66 -5.07
CA MET A 34 2.95 -8.12 -6.40
C MET A 34 3.97 -6.99 -6.36
N ILE A 35 3.91 -6.14 -5.33
CA ILE A 35 4.89 -5.05 -5.12
C ILE A 35 6.26 -5.64 -4.81
N CYS A 36 6.35 -6.58 -3.86
CA CYS A 36 7.58 -7.31 -3.54
C CYS A 36 8.21 -7.92 -4.80
N LYS A 37 7.39 -8.63 -5.60
CA LYS A 37 7.84 -9.24 -6.86
C LYS A 37 8.37 -8.21 -7.86
N ARG A 38 7.80 -7.01 -7.90
CA ARG A 38 8.21 -5.96 -8.85
C ARG A 38 9.42 -5.17 -8.38
N ALA A 39 9.53 -4.94 -7.07
CA ALA A 39 10.69 -4.33 -6.44
C ALA A 39 11.89 -5.31 -6.38
N GLY A 40 11.63 -6.61 -6.50
CA GLY A 40 12.66 -7.65 -6.37
C GLY A 40 13.14 -7.79 -4.92
N LYS A 41 12.30 -7.44 -3.95
CA LYS A 41 12.61 -7.32 -2.52
C LYS A 41 11.56 -8.04 -1.69
N ASP A 42 11.95 -8.51 -0.51
CA ASP A 42 11.00 -9.01 0.47
C ASP A 42 10.22 -7.87 1.13
N ALA A 43 9.06 -8.20 1.71
CA ALA A 43 8.19 -7.21 2.36
C ALA A 43 8.91 -6.44 3.50
N ALA A 44 9.86 -7.07 4.17
CA ALA A 44 10.68 -6.46 5.22
C ALA A 44 11.74 -5.47 4.68
N GLU A 45 12.07 -5.57 3.39
CA GLU A 45 13.07 -4.72 2.71
C GLU A 45 12.43 -3.57 1.92
N LEU A 46 11.10 -3.55 1.83
CA LEU A 46 10.38 -2.48 1.14
C LEU A 46 10.46 -1.18 1.94
N GLY A 47 11.11 -0.19 1.34
CA GLY A 47 11.27 1.16 1.88
C GLY A 47 10.48 2.19 1.11
N LEU A 48 10.66 3.46 1.50
CA LEU A 48 10.05 4.61 0.82
C LEU A 48 10.54 4.74 -0.63
N ASP A 49 11.76 4.32 -0.95
CA ASP A 49 12.28 4.26 -2.33
C ASP A 49 11.44 3.35 -3.24
N ASP A 50 10.74 2.36 -2.67
CA ASP A 50 9.89 1.43 -3.41
C ASP A 50 8.43 1.93 -3.53
N LEU A 51 8.12 3.11 -2.99
CA LEU A 51 6.78 3.69 -3.02
C LEU A 51 6.28 3.91 -4.46
N GLU A 52 7.15 4.37 -5.37
CA GLU A 52 6.78 4.53 -6.78
C GLU A 52 6.41 3.18 -7.41
N VAL A 53 7.18 2.14 -7.11
CA VAL A 53 6.93 0.76 -7.56
C VAL A 53 5.60 0.25 -6.99
N ALA A 54 5.32 0.56 -5.72
CA ALA A 54 4.05 0.24 -5.09
C ALA A 54 2.88 0.93 -5.81
N GLN A 55 2.95 2.25 -6.00
CA GLN A 55 1.88 3.02 -6.62
C GLN A 55 1.60 2.59 -8.07
N THR A 56 2.64 2.39 -8.88
CA THR A 56 2.51 1.94 -10.27
C THR A 56 1.97 0.52 -10.40
N THR A 57 2.19 -0.32 -9.39
CA THR A 57 1.64 -1.69 -9.33
C THR A 57 0.18 -1.70 -8.87
N LEU A 58 -0.15 -0.89 -7.86
CA LEU A 58 -1.48 -0.83 -7.29
C LEU A 58 -2.49 -0.10 -8.19
N ARG A 59 -2.07 0.98 -8.86
CA ARG A 59 -2.95 1.85 -9.67
C ARG A 59 -3.89 1.08 -10.61
N PRO A 60 -3.43 0.17 -11.50
CA PRO A 60 -4.33 -0.54 -12.40
C PRO A 60 -5.30 -1.48 -11.66
N MET A 61 -4.84 -2.10 -10.58
CA MET A 61 -5.63 -3.02 -9.76
C MET A 61 -6.75 -2.29 -9.00
N LEU A 62 -6.39 -1.22 -8.29
CA LEU A 62 -7.33 -0.38 -7.56
C LEU A 62 -8.35 0.26 -8.51
N ARG A 63 -7.90 0.77 -9.66
CA ARG A 63 -8.81 1.40 -10.63
C ARG A 63 -9.90 0.44 -11.10
N THR A 64 -9.56 -0.84 -11.22
CA THR A 64 -10.49 -1.89 -11.65
C THR A 64 -11.44 -2.31 -10.53
N LEU A 65 -10.95 -2.40 -9.28
CA LEU A 65 -11.71 -2.93 -8.15
C LEU A 65 -12.61 -1.89 -7.48
N ILE A 66 -12.14 -0.66 -7.31
CA ILE A 66 -12.79 0.39 -6.50
C ILE A 66 -12.98 1.71 -7.26
N GLY A 67 -12.60 1.74 -8.55
CA GLY A 67 -12.75 2.92 -9.40
C GLY A 67 -11.60 3.92 -9.29
N ASN A 68 -11.59 4.88 -10.21
CA ASN A 68 -10.48 5.83 -10.40
C ASN A 68 -10.33 6.82 -9.23
N GLU A 69 -11.44 7.37 -8.73
CA GLU A 69 -11.40 8.38 -7.66
C GLU A 69 -10.84 7.82 -6.35
N VAL A 70 -11.34 6.65 -5.93
CA VAL A 70 -10.84 5.99 -4.72
C VAL A 70 -9.38 5.58 -4.89
N THR A 71 -8.99 5.14 -6.09
CA THR A 71 -7.58 4.82 -6.40
C THR A 71 -6.66 6.00 -6.18
N VAL A 72 -6.98 7.18 -6.71
CA VAL A 72 -6.14 8.38 -6.56
C VAL A 72 -5.96 8.72 -5.08
N ARG A 73 -7.03 8.64 -4.29
CA ARG A 73 -6.97 8.91 -2.84
C ARG A 73 -6.12 7.89 -2.10
N VAL A 74 -6.28 6.60 -2.39
CA VAL A 74 -5.47 5.53 -1.77
C VAL A 74 -3.99 5.69 -2.10
N LEU A 75 -3.65 6.02 -3.34
CA LEU A 75 -2.26 6.24 -3.73
C LEU A 75 -1.67 7.48 -3.05
N ALA A 76 -2.47 8.53 -2.86
CA ALA A 76 -2.08 9.69 -2.06
C ALA A 76 -1.88 9.32 -0.59
N ASP A 77 -2.78 8.54 0.01
CA ASP A 77 -2.67 8.08 1.41
C ASP A 77 -1.46 7.16 1.63
N LEU A 78 -1.01 6.43 0.60
CA LEU A 78 0.22 5.64 0.64
C LEU A 78 1.48 6.51 0.51
N GLY A 79 1.40 7.60 -0.26
CA GLY A 79 2.53 8.51 -0.51
C GLY A 79 2.58 9.75 0.36
N ALA A 80 1.58 9.98 1.22
CA ALA A 80 1.62 10.99 2.26
C ALA A 80 2.60 10.52 3.34
N GLU A 81 3.90 10.72 3.13
CA GLU A 81 4.78 10.95 4.28
C GLU A 81 4.24 12.19 4.99
N GLU A 82 4.01 12.06 6.30
CA GLU A 82 3.54 13.17 7.14
C GLU A 82 4.50 14.35 6.93
N ALA A 83 4.06 15.36 6.19
CA ALA A 83 4.51 16.71 6.40
C ALA A 83 3.86 17.19 7.71
N SER A 84 4.42 16.78 8.85
CA SER A 84 4.16 17.38 10.16
C SER A 84 5.39 17.29 11.05
#